data_AF-A0A953TP88-F1
#
_entry.id   AF-A0A953TP88-F1
#
_cell.length_a   1.000
_cell.length_b   1.000
_cell.length_c   1.000
_cell.angle_alpha   90.00
_cell.angle_beta   90.00
_cell.angle_gamma   90.00
#
_symmetry.space_group_name_H-M   'P 1'
#
loop_
_entity.id
_entity.type
_entity.pdbx_description
1 polymer ?
#
loop_
_entity_poly.entity_id
_entity_poly.type
_entity_poly.pdbx_seq_one_letter_code
_entity_poly.pdbx_strand_id
1 'polypeptide(L)'
;MTNSRLRTVLEMIKFEHSVFALPFALTGALLAARSANHSWPSVHQLLWIVAAMVAARSAAMTMNRIADLRYDKENPRTSQRPLATGALSMRFAWGFTIVAAALFFFAASRLNPLALKLAPVALFILFFYSYTKRFTNWSHLVLGFSL
;
A
#
# COMPACT_ATOMS: atom_id res chain seq x y z
N MET A 1 -23.05 -13.78 -8.68
CA MET A 1 -21.68 -13.96 -9.26
C MET A 1 -20.71 -12.79 -8.98
N THR A 2 -21.06 -11.81 -8.13
CA THR A 2 -20.26 -10.59 -7.84
C THR A 2 -19.42 -10.69 -6.55
N ASN A 3 -19.90 -11.43 -5.54
CA ASN A 3 -19.24 -11.51 -4.23
C ASN A 3 -17.88 -12.23 -4.25
N SER A 4 -17.68 -13.20 -5.16
CA SER A 4 -16.40 -13.93 -5.25
C SER A 4 -15.27 -13.03 -5.73
N ARG A 5 -15.48 -12.23 -6.79
CA ARG A 5 -14.46 -11.32 -7.32
C ARG A 5 -14.07 -10.21 -6.34
N LEU A 6 -15.03 -9.61 -5.64
CA LEU A 6 -14.74 -8.60 -4.61
C LEU A 6 -13.92 -9.19 -3.47
N ARG A 7 -14.27 -10.39 -3.00
CA ARG A 7 -13.50 -11.10 -1.97
C ARG A 7 -12.08 -11.42 -2.42
N THR A 8 -11.90 -11.87 -3.67
CA THR A 8 -10.58 -12.13 -4.25
C THR A 8 -9.72 -10.86 -4.34
N VAL A 9 -10.32 -9.71 -4.66
CA VAL A 9 -9.63 -8.41 -4.68
C VAL A 9 -9.25 -7.97 -3.26
N LEU A 10 -10.15 -8.11 -2.28
CA LEU A 10 -9.88 -7.77 -0.88
C LEU A 10 -8.79 -8.67 -0.26
N GLU A 11 -8.80 -9.97 -0.57
CA GLU A 11 -7.75 -10.93 -0.20
C GLU A 11 -6.41 -10.61 -0.89
N MET A 12 -6.45 -10.16 -2.15
CA MET A 12 -5.25 -9.67 -2.85
C MET A 12 -4.67 -8.46 -2.13
N ILE A 13 -5.49 -7.49 -1.76
CA ILE A 13 -5.04 -6.26 -1.08
C ILE A 13 -4.62 -6.54 0.38
N LYS A 14 -5.06 -7.67 0.96
CA LYS A 14 -5.00 -7.94 2.41
C LYS A 14 -5.48 -6.73 3.21
N PHE A 15 -6.73 -6.32 2.96
CA PHE A 15 -7.32 -5.14 3.59
C PHE A 15 -7.15 -5.09 5.12
N GLU A 16 -7.20 -6.25 5.77
CA GLU A 16 -6.93 -6.45 7.20
C GLU A 16 -5.58 -5.82 7.64
N HIS A 17 -4.53 -5.94 6.83
CA HIS A 17 -3.20 -5.42 7.13
C HIS A 17 -3.12 -3.90 6.98
N SER A 18 -4.05 -3.28 6.25
CA SER A 18 -4.17 -1.83 6.20
C SER A 18 -4.78 -1.31 7.51
N VAL A 19 -5.73 -2.04 8.10
CA VAL A 19 -6.35 -1.66 9.40
C VAL A 19 -5.30 -1.66 10.51
N PHE A 20 -4.40 -2.64 10.54
CA PHE A 20 -3.32 -2.71 11.53
C PHE A 20 -2.24 -1.62 11.37
N ALA A 21 -2.14 -0.99 10.18
CA ALA A 21 -1.21 0.11 9.96
C ALA A 21 -1.77 1.47 10.43
N LEU A 22 -3.10 1.58 10.62
CA LEU A 22 -3.77 2.83 10.99
C LEU A 22 -3.20 3.49 12.24
N PRO A 23 -2.91 2.75 13.34
CA PRO A 23 -2.36 3.36 14.55
C PRO A 23 -1.03 4.09 14.32
N PHE A 24 -0.17 3.61 13.42
CA PHE A 24 1.11 4.25 13.11
C PHE A 24 0.91 5.57 12.35
N ALA A 25 0.06 5.57 11.33
CA ALA A 25 -0.24 6.79 10.58
C ALA A 25 -0.98 7.84 11.45
N LEU A 26 -1.90 7.39 12.30
CA LEU A 26 -2.67 8.27 13.18
C LEU A 26 -1.82 8.86 14.31
N THR A 27 -0.91 8.09 14.89
CA THR A 27 0.05 8.61 15.89
C THR A 27 1.01 9.62 15.28
N GLY A 28 1.53 9.36 14.06
CA GLY A 28 2.33 10.34 13.31
C GLY A 28 1.56 11.63 13.02
N ALA A 29 0.30 11.53 12.59
CA ALA A 29 -0.55 12.69 12.34
C ALA A 29 -0.85 13.50 13.62
N LEU A 30 -1.10 12.81 14.74
CA LEU A 30 -1.31 13.44 16.03
C LEU A 30 -0.04 14.17 16.51
N LEU A 31 1.13 13.54 16.37
CA LEU A 31 2.40 14.14 16.74
C LEU A 31 2.69 15.38 15.89
N ALA A 32 2.46 15.32 14.58
CA ALA A 32 2.63 16.45 13.68
C ALA A 32 1.67 17.61 14.01
N ALA A 33 0.40 17.32 14.29
CA ALA A 33 -0.60 18.32 14.66
C ALA A 33 -0.26 18.99 16.00
N ARG A 34 0.18 18.21 16.99
CA ARG A 34 0.62 18.72 18.30
C ARG A 34 1.88 19.57 18.18
N SER A 35 2.86 19.15 17.37
CA SER A 35 4.11 19.89 17.18
C SER A 35 3.91 21.19 16.40
N ALA A 36 3.01 21.22 15.40
CA ALA A 36 2.81 22.40 14.57
C ALA A 36 1.94 23.45 15.25
N ASN A 37 0.80 23.05 15.81
CA ASN A 37 -0.24 23.99 16.26
C ASN A 37 -0.78 23.70 17.68
N HIS A 38 -0.19 22.74 18.41
CA HIS A 38 -0.73 22.23 19.69
C HIS A 38 -2.19 21.72 19.61
N SER A 39 -2.72 21.56 18.40
CA SER A 39 -4.12 21.24 18.13
C SER A 39 -4.31 19.77 17.78
N TRP A 40 -5.56 19.34 17.76
CA TRP A 40 -5.94 18.02 17.28
C TRP A 40 -6.00 17.99 15.74
N PRO A 41 -5.72 16.83 15.09
CA PRO A 41 -5.94 16.67 13.65
C PRO A 41 -7.41 16.88 13.31
N SER A 42 -7.69 17.63 12.24
CA SER A 42 -9.05 17.78 11.74
C SER A 42 -9.59 16.44 11.22
N VAL A 43 -10.90 16.19 11.38
CA VAL A 43 -11.58 15.01 10.80
C VAL A 43 -11.30 14.90 9.30
N HIS A 44 -11.23 16.03 8.59
CA HIS A 44 -10.87 16.04 7.17
C HIS A 44 -9.45 15.51 6.92
N GLN A 45 -8.47 15.91 7.74
CA GLN A 45 -7.09 15.41 7.62
C GLN A 45 -7.04 13.90 7.92
N LEU A 46 -7.73 13.45 8.97
CA LEU A 46 -7.80 12.04 9.32
C LEU A 46 -8.35 11.19 8.17
N LEU A 47 -9.45 11.63 7.53
CA LEU A 47 -10.03 10.93 6.39
C LEU A 47 -9.04 10.79 5.23
N TRP A 48 -8.32 11.87 4.88
CA TRP A 48 -7.32 11.82 3.80
C TRP A 48 -6.08 11.01 4.16
N ILE A 49 -5.65 11.00 5.43
CA ILE A 49 -4.56 10.13 5.91
C ILE A 49 -4.95 8.67 5.74
N VAL A 50 -6.15 8.29 6.18
CA VAL A 50 -6.66 6.92 6.03
C VAL A 50 -6.74 6.54 4.56
N ALA A 51 -7.31 7.42 3.72
CA ALA A 51 -7.39 7.19 2.28
C ALA A 51 -6.00 7.01 1.63
N ALA A 52 -5.05 7.88 1.95
CA ALA A 52 -3.68 7.80 1.45
C ALA A 52 -3.01 6.50 1.88
N MET A 53 -3.13 6.12 3.15
CA MET A 53 -2.51 4.92 3.69
C MET A 53 -3.08 3.64 3.07
N VAL A 54 -4.41 3.55 2.95
CA VAL A 54 -5.07 2.40 2.30
C VAL A 54 -4.66 2.32 0.82
N ALA A 55 -4.62 3.46 0.12
CA ALA A 55 -4.23 3.51 -1.29
C ALA A 55 -2.77 3.09 -1.51
N ALA A 56 -1.83 3.65 -0.74
CA ALA A 56 -0.41 3.31 -0.79
C ALA A 56 -0.17 1.82 -0.49
N ARG A 57 -0.79 1.30 0.57
CA ARG A 57 -0.70 -0.13 0.94
C ARG A 57 -1.24 -1.03 -0.16
N SER A 58 -2.37 -0.66 -0.76
CA SER A 58 -3.00 -1.40 -1.85
C SER A 58 -2.12 -1.44 -3.10
N ALA A 59 -1.52 -0.31 -3.46
CA ALA A 59 -0.57 -0.23 -4.57
C ALA A 59 0.68 -1.09 -4.30
N ALA A 60 1.29 -0.94 -3.12
CA ALA A 60 2.48 -1.70 -2.73
C ALA A 60 2.22 -3.21 -2.73
N MET A 61 1.12 -3.65 -2.11
CA MET A 61 0.76 -5.06 -2.03
C MET A 61 0.48 -5.68 -3.40
N THR A 62 -0.15 -4.94 -4.30
CA THR A 62 -0.43 -5.42 -5.66
C THR A 62 0.87 -5.50 -6.46
N MET A 63 1.72 -4.47 -6.37
CA MET A 63 3.04 -4.45 -7.01
C MET A 63 3.93 -5.59 -6.50
N ASN A 64 3.92 -5.87 -5.20
CA ASN A 64 4.61 -7.01 -4.60
C ASN A 64 4.17 -8.34 -5.24
N ARG A 65 2.86 -8.57 -5.43
CA ARG A 65 2.37 -9.80 -6.09
C ARG A 65 2.72 -9.85 -7.57
N ILE A 66 2.69 -8.73 -8.27
CA ILE A 66 3.10 -8.66 -9.68
C ILE A 66 4.56 -9.03 -9.82
N ALA A 67 5.43 -8.43 -9.01
CA ALA A 67 6.87 -8.73 -9.02
C ALA A 67 7.11 -10.19 -8.64
N ASP A 68 6.50 -10.67 -7.54
CA ASP A 68 6.73 -12.00 -7.00
C ASP A 68 6.01 -13.11 -7.79
N LEU A 69 5.25 -12.82 -8.86
CA LEU A 69 4.39 -13.79 -9.55
C LEU A 69 5.10 -15.09 -9.98
N ARG A 70 6.31 -14.99 -10.54
CA ARG A 70 7.07 -16.18 -11.00
C ARG A 70 7.40 -17.09 -9.81
N TYR A 71 7.92 -16.50 -8.73
CA TYR A 71 8.27 -17.22 -7.51
C TYR A 71 7.03 -17.71 -6.75
N ASP A 72 5.94 -16.95 -6.80
CA ASP A 72 4.69 -17.31 -6.16
C ASP A 72 4.10 -18.59 -6.77
N LYS A 73 4.28 -18.81 -8.08
CA LYS A 73 3.86 -20.04 -8.77
C LYS A 73 4.69 -21.26 -8.42
N GLU A 74 6.00 -21.08 -8.24
CA GLU A 74 6.95 -22.15 -7.94
C GLU A 74 6.89 -22.60 -6.46
N ASN A 75 6.45 -21.73 -5.56
CA ASN A 75 6.41 -22.01 -4.13
C ASN A 75 5.05 -22.62 -3.69
N PRO A 76 5.04 -23.85 -3.12
CA PRO A 76 3.82 -24.53 -2.68
C PRO A 76 2.94 -23.73 -1.72
N ARG A 77 3.54 -22.83 -0.93
CA ARG A 77 2.83 -21.99 0.05
C ARG A 77 2.07 -20.82 -0.58
N THR A 78 2.49 -20.35 -1.75
CA THR A 78 1.97 -19.13 -2.39
C THR A 78 1.34 -19.39 -3.75
N SER A 79 1.41 -20.62 -4.23
CA SER A 79 0.82 -21.06 -5.50
C SER A 79 -0.68 -20.83 -5.59
N GLN A 80 -1.37 -20.81 -4.44
CA GLN A 80 -2.82 -20.56 -4.34
C GLN A 80 -3.21 -19.07 -4.39
N ARG A 81 -2.26 -18.15 -4.53
CA ARG A 81 -2.57 -16.72 -4.61
C ARG A 81 -3.37 -16.40 -5.88
N PRO A 82 -4.34 -15.47 -5.83
CA PRO A 82 -5.20 -15.15 -6.97
C PRO A 82 -4.48 -14.79 -8.27
N LEU A 83 -3.32 -14.12 -8.16
CA LEU A 83 -2.51 -13.76 -9.33
C LEU A 83 -1.70 -14.95 -9.86
N ALA A 84 -1.26 -15.86 -8.98
CA ALA A 84 -0.51 -17.07 -9.32
C ALA A 84 -1.40 -18.14 -9.97
N THR A 85 -2.62 -18.31 -9.45
CA THR A 85 -3.65 -19.23 -9.98
C THR A 85 -4.32 -18.72 -11.26
N GLY A 86 -4.12 -17.45 -11.63
CA GLY A 86 -4.76 -16.82 -12.78
C GLY A 86 -6.22 -16.39 -12.54
N ALA A 87 -6.72 -16.51 -11.31
CA ALA A 87 -8.06 -16.01 -10.93
C ALA A 87 -8.20 -14.49 -11.10
N LEU A 88 -7.10 -13.74 -10.99
CA LEU A 88 -6.99 -12.33 -11.34
C LEU A 88 -6.07 -12.14 -12.54
N SER A 89 -6.49 -11.31 -13.50
CA SER A 89 -5.68 -11.03 -14.68
C SER A 89 -4.54 -10.07 -14.34
N MET A 90 -3.39 -10.27 -15.00
CA MET A 90 -2.23 -9.37 -14.87
C MET A 90 -2.60 -7.92 -15.25
N ARG A 91 -3.43 -7.75 -16.29
CA ARG A 91 -3.92 -6.43 -16.72
C ARG A 91 -4.73 -5.74 -15.61
N PHE A 92 -5.58 -6.50 -14.91
CA PHE A 92 -6.33 -5.97 -13.78
C PHE A 92 -5.40 -5.57 -12.63
N ALA A 93 -4.40 -6.37 -12.30
CA ALA A 93 -3.44 -6.05 -11.24
C ALA A 93 -2.65 -4.76 -11.52
N TRP A 94 -2.16 -4.59 -12.76
CA TRP A 94 -1.52 -3.34 -13.17
C TRP A 94 -2.48 -2.15 -13.14
N GLY A 95 -3.69 -2.30 -13.69
CA GLY A 95 -4.71 -1.25 -13.66
C GLY A 95 -5.07 -0.85 -12.22
N PHE A 96 -5.24 -1.81 -11.33
CA PHE A 96 -5.49 -1.58 -9.92
C PHE A 96 -4.33 -0.84 -9.24
N THR A 97 -3.08 -1.22 -9.53
CA THR A 97 -1.89 -0.56 -8.99
C THR A 97 -1.82 0.91 -9.42
N ILE A 98 -2.11 1.21 -10.69
CA ILE A 98 -2.14 2.58 -11.23
C ILE A 98 -3.26 3.40 -10.56
N VAL A 99 -4.46 2.84 -10.45
CA VAL A 99 -5.59 3.52 -9.80
C VAL A 99 -5.31 3.79 -8.33
N ALA A 100 -4.74 2.81 -7.61
CA ALA A 100 -4.37 2.97 -6.21
C ALA A 100 -3.25 4.01 -6.03
N ALA A 101 -2.25 4.02 -6.91
CA ALA A 101 -1.21 5.06 -6.91
C ALA A 101 -1.81 6.46 -7.17
N ALA A 102 -2.69 6.60 -8.16
CA ALA A 102 -3.37 7.85 -8.45
C ALA A 102 -4.22 8.34 -7.26
N LEU A 103 -4.95 7.43 -6.60
CA LEU A 103 -5.71 7.75 -5.39
C LEU A 103 -4.81 8.20 -4.24
N PHE A 104 -3.62 7.59 -4.09
CA PHE A 104 -2.62 8.01 -3.12
C PHE A 104 -2.12 9.43 -3.38
N PHE A 105 -1.73 9.75 -4.62
CA PHE A 105 -1.32 11.11 -4.99
C PHE A 105 -2.45 12.14 -4.79
N PHE A 106 -3.68 11.76 -5.14
CA PHE A 106 -4.85 12.60 -4.92
C PHE A 106 -5.07 12.88 -3.43
N ALA A 107 -5.03 11.86 -2.58
CA ALA A 107 -5.13 12.02 -1.12
C ALA A 107 -3.99 12.88 -0.55
N ALA A 108 -2.75 12.68 -1.02
CA ALA A 108 -1.60 13.48 -0.62
C ALA A 108 -1.76 14.97 -0.98
N SER A 109 -2.32 15.27 -2.16
CA SER A 109 -2.62 16.65 -2.60
C SER A 109 -3.66 17.36 -1.71
N ARG A 110 -4.56 16.60 -1.08
CA ARG A 110 -5.60 17.12 -0.17
C ARG A 110 -5.11 17.32 1.27
N LEU A 111 -3.97 16.74 1.62
CA LEU A 111 -3.35 16.92 2.93
C LEU A 111 -2.49 18.17 2.97
N ASN A 112 -1.43 18.24 2.16
CA ASN A 112 -0.49 19.35 2.14
C ASN A 112 0.42 19.26 0.88
N PRO A 113 0.82 20.38 0.27
CA PRO A 113 1.89 20.41 -0.74
C PRO A 113 3.16 19.62 -0.40
N LEU A 114 3.60 19.61 0.87
CA LEU A 114 4.74 18.80 1.33
C LEU A 114 4.48 17.29 1.21
N ALA A 115 3.28 16.84 1.59
CA ALA A 115 2.90 15.44 1.46
C ALA A 115 2.91 15.00 -0.01
N LEU A 116 2.44 15.87 -0.92
CA LEU A 116 2.49 15.61 -2.36
C LEU A 116 3.93 15.54 -2.90
N LYS A 117 4.84 16.40 -2.43
CA LYS A 117 6.26 16.36 -2.82
C LYS A 117 6.96 15.08 -2.35
N LEU A 118 6.56 14.54 -1.19
CA LEU A 118 7.13 13.31 -0.62
C LEU A 118 6.44 12.03 -1.13
N ALA A 119 5.20 12.12 -1.62
CA ALA A 119 4.46 11.00 -2.20
C ALA A 119 5.24 10.18 -3.25
N PRO A 120 5.95 10.77 -4.24
CA PRO A 120 6.69 9.97 -5.21
C PRO A 120 7.84 9.20 -4.55
N VAL A 121 8.51 9.77 -3.54
CA VAL A 121 9.57 9.11 -2.78
C VAL A 121 9.01 7.94 -1.98
N ALA A 122 7.89 8.15 -1.28
CA ALA A 122 7.21 7.10 -0.52
C ALA A 122 6.77 5.93 -1.40
N LEU A 123 6.16 6.22 -2.55
CA LEU A 123 5.71 5.19 -3.50
C LEU A 123 6.89 4.46 -4.14
N PHE A 124 7.98 5.18 -4.42
CA PHE A 124 9.23 4.58 -4.90
C PHE A 124 9.80 3.59 -3.88
N ILE A 125 9.88 3.96 -2.59
CA ILE A 125 10.35 3.06 -1.52
C ILE A 125 9.49 1.80 -1.44
N LEU A 126 8.16 1.95 -1.47
CA LEU A 126 7.21 0.84 -1.42
C LEU A 126 7.39 -0.13 -2.60
N PHE A 127 7.61 0.40 -3.80
CA PHE A 127 7.84 -0.43 -4.99
C PHE A 127 9.23 -1.04 -4.97
N PHE A 128 10.25 -0.27 -4.59
CA PHE A 128 11.62 -0.73 -4.47
C PHE A 128 11.76 -1.88 -3.49
N TYR A 129 11.05 -1.82 -2.35
CA TYR A 129 10.97 -2.93 -1.39
C TYR A 129 10.59 -4.26 -2.07
N SER A 130 9.62 -4.25 -3.01
CA SER A 130 9.22 -5.46 -3.75
C SER A 130 10.40 -6.14 -4.45
N TYR A 131 11.39 -5.37 -4.89
CA TYR A 131 12.59 -5.86 -5.57
C TYR A 131 13.74 -6.15 -4.62
N THR A 132 13.82 -5.49 -3.46
CA THR A 132 14.93 -5.68 -2.51
C THR A 132 15.09 -7.12 -2.03
N LYS A 133 14.00 -7.89 -1.98
CA LYS A 133 14.01 -9.33 -1.65
C LYS A 133 14.91 -10.18 -2.55
N ARG A 134 15.30 -9.66 -3.72
CA ARG A 134 16.14 -10.37 -4.72
C ARG A 134 17.62 -10.05 -4.60
N PHE A 135 17.95 -8.89 -4.06
CA PHE A 135 19.31 -8.35 -4.06
C PHE A 135 19.95 -8.36 -2.67
N THR A 136 19.15 -8.40 -1.60
CA THR A 136 19.70 -8.30 -0.26
C THR A 136 18.92 -9.11 0.78
N ASN A 137 19.65 -9.78 1.67
CA ASN A 137 19.08 -10.48 2.84
C ASN A 137 18.56 -9.51 3.91
N TRP A 138 18.88 -8.21 3.77
CA TRP A 138 18.44 -7.12 4.65
C TRP A 138 17.05 -6.57 4.30
N SER A 139 16.26 -7.29 3.50
CA SER A 139 14.91 -6.86 3.08
C SER A 139 13.98 -6.52 4.25
N HIS A 140 14.25 -7.06 5.45
CA HIS A 140 13.49 -6.74 6.66
C HIS A 140 13.71 -5.31 7.16
N LEU A 141 14.88 -4.70 6.94
CA LEU A 141 15.11 -3.30 7.28
C LEU A 141 14.30 -2.37 6.38
N VAL A 142 14.26 -2.67 5.07
CA VAL A 142 13.49 -1.88 4.10
C VAL A 142 11.98 -2.04 4.35
N LEU A 143 11.54 -3.24 4.77
CA LEU A 143 10.16 -3.46 5.21
C LEU A 143 9.81 -2.61 6.44
N GLY A 144 10.71 -2.51 7.42
CA GLY A 144 10.54 -1.67 8.60
C GLY A 144 10.48 -0.17 8.26
N PHE A 145 11.29 0.27 7.29
CA PHE A 145 11.28 1.65 6.79
C PHE A 145 10.03 2.00 5.98
N SER A 146 9.33 1.00 5.46
CA SER A 146 8.12 1.16 4.64
C SER A 146 6.81 1.11 5.45
N LEU A 147 6.90 1.06 6.80
CA LEU A 147 5.75 0.98 7.70
C LEU A 147 5.17 2.35 8.04
#